data_AF-A0A354BM36-F1
#
_entry.id   AF-A0A354BM36-F1
#
_cell.length_a   1.000
_cell.length_b   1.000
_cell.length_c   1.000
_cell.angle_alpha   90.00
_cell.angle_beta   90.00
_cell.angle_gamma   90.00
#
_symmetry.space_group_name_H-M   'P 1'
#
loop_
_entity.id
_entity.type
_entity.pdbx_description
1 polymer ?
#
loop_
_entity_poly.entity_id
_entity_poly.type
_entity_poly.pdbx_seq_one_letter_code
_entity_poly.pdbx_strand_id
1 'polypeptide(L)'
;MRGIVWFRRDLRLADQPALAVACEECDEVIPLFVFDEPLLRSHEFGSACVNFMLGCLEELQASLGAIGLPLQWRRGSQVDEVFRAALEWEADVVYWNRDCEPRALARDLAVQERLAQEGIAAKTFKDHVVFEAAEVHGATGEPMQR
;
A
#
# COMPACT_ATOMS: atom_id res chain seq x y z
N MET A 1 -13.94 -12.11 -8.15
CA MET A 1 -13.28 -10.79 -8.06
C MET A 1 -11.80 -11.01 -7.80
N ARG A 2 -10.94 -10.33 -8.55
CA ARG A 2 -9.49 -10.35 -8.37
C ARG A 2 -9.04 -9.05 -7.74
N GLY A 3 -8.34 -9.14 -6.61
CA GLY A 3 -7.86 -8.00 -5.84
C GLY A 3 -6.35 -7.92 -5.76
N ILE A 4 -5.79 -6.72 -5.87
CA ILE A 4 -4.37 -6.47 -5.56
C ILE A 4 -4.28 -5.88 -4.15
N VAL A 5 -3.39 -6.42 -3.31
CA VAL A 5 -3.03 -5.79 -2.03
C VAL A 5 -1.67 -5.14 -2.18
N TRP A 6 -1.65 -3.80 -2.18
CA TRP A 6 -0.44 -3.02 -2.38
C TRP A 6 0.23 -2.66 -1.04
N PHE A 7 1.26 -3.45 -0.70
CA PHE A 7 2.11 -3.26 0.47
C PHE A 7 3.11 -2.12 0.27
N ARG A 8 3.33 -1.33 1.32
CA ARG A 8 4.31 -0.24 1.36
C ARG A 8 5.12 -0.27 2.66
N ARG A 9 4.67 0.44 3.70
CA ARG A 9 5.36 0.52 5.01
C ARG A 9 4.82 -0.50 6.01
N ASP A 10 3.70 -1.10 5.68
CA ASP A 10 2.89 -2.07 6.39
C ASP A 10 3.28 -3.51 6.04
N LEU A 11 4.57 -3.82 6.10
CA LEU A 11 5.18 -5.09 5.66
C LEU A 11 4.95 -6.24 6.66
N ARG A 12 3.69 -6.59 6.92
CA ARG A 12 3.27 -7.61 7.90
C ARG A 12 1.99 -8.32 7.48
N LEU A 13 1.70 -9.48 8.07
CA LEU A 13 0.38 -10.14 7.94
C LEU A 13 -0.57 -9.85 9.10
N ALA A 14 -0.02 -9.73 10.31
CA ALA A 14 -0.82 -9.52 11.51
C ALA A 14 -1.42 -8.12 11.51
N ASP A 15 -2.72 -8.04 11.84
CA ASP A 15 -3.46 -6.78 11.91
C ASP A 15 -3.27 -5.94 10.64
N GLN A 16 -3.56 -6.53 9.49
CA GLN A 16 -3.37 -5.92 8.16
C GLN A 16 -4.75 -5.75 7.50
N PRO A 17 -5.45 -4.61 7.70
CA PRO A 17 -6.85 -4.46 7.31
C PRO A 17 -7.09 -4.58 5.80
N ALA A 18 -6.20 -4.00 4.99
CA ALA A 18 -6.28 -4.10 3.54
C ALA A 18 -6.20 -5.56 3.06
N LEU A 19 -5.27 -6.34 3.61
CA LEU A 19 -5.16 -7.77 3.29
C LEU A 19 -6.38 -8.55 3.78
N ALA A 20 -6.81 -8.32 5.02
CA ALA A 20 -7.94 -9.03 5.62
C ALA A 20 -9.21 -8.86 4.79
N VAL A 21 -9.56 -7.63 4.44
CA VAL A 21 -10.75 -7.34 3.63
C VAL A 21 -10.60 -7.88 2.20
N ALA A 22 -9.41 -7.79 1.59
CA ALA A 22 -9.18 -8.36 0.28
C ALA A 22 -9.43 -9.89 0.25
N CYS A 23 -8.97 -10.61 1.28
CA CYS A 23 -9.21 -12.05 1.41
C CYS A 23 -10.67 -12.41 1.68
N GLU A 24 -11.47 -11.51 2.24
CA GLU A 24 -12.91 -11.71 2.43
C GLU A 24 -13.73 -11.44 1.16
N GLU A 25 -13.33 -10.46 0.36
CA GLU A 25 -14.09 -9.99 -0.80
C GLU A 25 -13.66 -10.59 -2.14
N CYS A 26 -12.41 -11.04 -2.27
CA CYS A 26 -11.84 -11.52 -3.53
C CYS A 26 -11.66 -13.04 -3.57
N ASP A 27 -11.91 -13.63 -4.73
CA ASP A 27 -11.62 -15.05 -5.00
C ASP A 27 -10.12 -15.26 -5.23
N GLU A 28 -9.43 -14.23 -5.71
CA GLU A 28 -7.98 -14.23 -5.95
C GLU A 28 -7.37 -12.93 -5.43
N VAL A 29 -6.34 -13.06 -4.59
CA VAL A 29 -5.61 -11.93 -4.01
C VAL A 29 -4.16 -11.96 -4.48
N ILE A 30 -3.68 -10.84 -5.00
CA ILE A 30 -2.30 -10.68 -5.49
C ILE A 30 -1.58 -9.65 -4.62
N PRO A 31 -0.71 -10.08 -3.69
CA PRO A 31 0.15 -9.17 -2.96
C PRO A 31 1.16 -8.50 -3.89
N LEU A 32 1.26 -7.18 -3.84
CA LEU A 32 2.17 -6.37 -4.65
C LEU A 32 3.03 -5.47 -3.75
N PHE A 33 4.33 -5.47 -3.99
CA PHE A 33 5.24 -4.44 -3.53
C PHE A 33 5.91 -3.73 -4.71
N VAL A 34 6.00 -2.41 -4.65
CA VAL A 34 6.68 -1.60 -5.69
C VAL A 34 7.88 -0.88 -5.08
N PHE A 35 9.06 -1.25 -5.55
CA PHE A 35 10.29 -0.52 -5.27
C PHE A 35 10.28 0.82 -5.99
N ASP A 36 10.08 1.89 -5.22
CA ASP A 36 10.06 3.27 -5.72
C ASP A 36 11.48 3.71 -6.10
N GLU A 37 11.77 3.73 -7.40
CA GLU A 37 13.12 4.04 -7.91
C GLU A 37 13.59 5.46 -7.58
N PRO A 38 12.75 6.52 -7.68
CA PRO A 38 13.02 7.83 -7.10
C PRO A 38 13.46 7.79 -5.62
N LEU A 39 12.75 7.02 -4.80
CA LEU A 39 13.04 6.90 -3.36
C LEU A 39 14.36 6.18 -3.10
N LEU A 40 14.62 5.09 -3.83
CA LEU A 40 15.86 4.32 -3.72
C LEU A 40 17.09 5.10 -4.21
N ARG A 41 16.88 6.06 -5.14
CA ARG A 41 17.93 6.96 -5.61
C ARG A 41 18.06 8.22 -4.74
N SER A 42 17.08 8.50 -3.89
CA SER A 42 17.15 9.63 -2.98
C SER A 42 18.17 9.36 -1.86
N HIS A 43 18.78 10.40 -1.32
CA HIS A 43 19.64 10.29 -0.13
C HIS A 43 18.81 10.32 1.16
N GLU A 44 17.48 10.17 1.07
CA GLU A 44 16.60 10.16 2.25
C GLU A 44 16.73 8.84 3.03
N PHE A 45 17.06 7.74 2.34
CA PHE A 45 17.28 6.43 2.98
C PHE A 45 18.75 6.02 2.92
N GLY A 46 19.36 5.91 4.10
CA GLY A 46 20.68 5.30 4.23
C GLY A 46 20.64 3.80 4.01
N SER A 47 21.81 3.20 3.79
CA SER A 47 21.98 1.76 3.56
C SER A 47 21.37 0.89 4.66
N ALA A 48 21.43 1.34 5.92
CA ALA A 48 20.83 0.63 7.04
C ALA A 48 19.29 0.52 6.91
N CYS A 49 18.61 1.60 6.52
CA CYS A 49 17.16 1.58 6.31
C CYS A 49 16.77 0.67 5.15
N VAL A 50 17.53 0.71 4.05
CA VAL A 50 17.31 -0.16 2.89
C VAL A 50 17.49 -1.62 3.27
N ASN A 51 18.57 -1.97 3.97
CA ASN A 51 18.82 -3.34 4.41
C ASN A 51 17.72 -3.85 5.37
N PHE A 52 17.25 -3.00 6.28
CA PHE A 52 16.15 -3.36 7.17
C PHE A 52 14.86 -3.62 6.39
N MET A 53 14.49 -2.73 5.46
CA MET A 53 13.33 -2.91 4.59
C MET A 53 13.41 -4.21 3.79
N LEU A 54 14.58 -4.52 3.20
CA LEU A 54 14.78 -5.78 2.47
C LEU A 54 14.55 -7.00 3.37
N GLY A 55 15.07 -6.98 4.60
CA GLY A 55 14.82 -8.04 5.57
C GLY A 55 13.33 -8.20 5.93
N CYS A 56 12.62 -7.09 6.15
CA CYS A 56 11.16 -7.11 6.35
C CYS A 56 10.42 -7.72 5.16
N LEU A 57 10.86 -7.40 3.94
CA LEU A 57 10.23 -7.92 2.74
C LEU A 57 10.49 -9.41 2.52
N GLU A 58 11.69 -9.90 2.87
CA GLU A 58 12.01 -11.34 2.86
C GLU A 58 11.11 -12.11 3.82
N GLU A 59 10.91 -11.59 5.04
CA GLU A 59 10.00 -12.17 6.04
C GLU A 59 8.54 -12.14 5.57
N LEU A 60 8.10 -11.01 5.00
CA LEU A 60 6.75 -10.88 4.43
C LEU A 60 6.53 -11.88 3.29
N GLN A 61 7.49 -11.99 2.36
CA GLN A 61 7.41 -12.94 1.24
C GLN A 61 7.31 -14.39 1.72
N ALA A 62 8.11 -14.78 2.72
CA ALA A 62 8.06 -16.12 3.30
C ALA A 62 6.69 -16.38 3.97
N SER A 63 6.20 -15.41 4.75
CA SER A 63 4.92 -15.53 5.46
C SER A 63 3.72 -15.61 4.50
N LEU A 64 3.71 -14.77 3.47
CA LEU A 64 2.73 -14.79 2.39
C LEU A 64 2.80 -16.09 1.57
N GLY A 65 4.01 -16.57 1.27
CA GLY A 65 4.22 -17.84 0.56
C GLY A 65 3.68 -19.04 1.35
N ALA A 66 3.81 -19.04 2.67
CA ALA A 66 3.30 -20.10 3.54
C ALA A 66 1.76 -20.24 3.50
N ILE A 67 1.04 -19.18 3.11
CA ILE A 67 -0.42 -19.16 2.94
C ILE A 67 -0.84 -19.17 1.46
N GLY A 68 0.09 -19.42 0.53
CA GLY A 68 -0.21 -19.56 -0.89
C GLY A 68 -0.39 -18.25 -1.66
N LEU A 69 0.06 -17.11 -1.11
CA LEU A 69 -0.10 -15.78 -1.71
C LEU A 69 1.26 -15.17 -2.10
N PRO A 70 1.99 -15.68 -3.11
CA PRO A 70 3.35 -15.22 -3.40
C PRO A 70 3.42 -13.71 -3.69
N LEU A 71 4.29 -13.00 -2.97
CA LEU A 71 4.52 -11.56 -3.16
C LEU A 71 5.07 -11.25 -4.55
N GLN A 72 4.37 -10.39 -5.29
CA GLN A 72 4.78 -9.85 -6.57
C GLN A 72 5.56 -8.55 -6.41
N TRP A 73 6.55 -8.36 -7.27
CA TRP A 73 7.48 -7.23 -7.19
C TRP A 73 7.46 -6.43 -8.49
N ARG A 74 7.37 -5.11 -8.36
CA ARG A 74 7.62 -4.17 -9.45
C ARG A 74 8.68 -3.15 -9.02
N ARG A 75 9.25 -2.45 -9.99
CA ARG A 75 10.24 -1.40 -9.76
C ARG A 75 9.97 -0.25 -10.71
N GLY A 76 9.88 0.96 -10.16
CA GLY A 76 9.55 2.16 -10.90
C GLY A 76 8.68 3.12 -10.10
N SER A 77 8.01 4.03 -10.80
CA SER A 77 7.01 4.93 -10.21
C SER A 77 5.86 4.10 -9.63
N GLN A 78 5.56 4.29 -8.34
CA GLN A 78 4.49 3.56 -7.68
C GLN A 78 3.13 3.76 -8.37
N VAL A 79 2.84 4.99 -8.83
CA VAL A 79 1.61 5.28 -9.56
C VAL A 79 1.53 4.47 -10.86
N ASP A 80 2.64 4.37 -11.58
CA ASP A 80 2.69 3.69 -12.87
C ASP A 80 2.66 2.18 -12.76
N GLU A 81 3.44 1.63 -11.84
CA GLU A 81 3.54 0.18 -11.66
C GLU A 81 2.27 -0.40 -11.03
N VAL A 82 1.62 0.30 -10.08
CA VAL A 82 0.33 -0.17 -9.52
C VAL A 82 -0.74 -0.16 -10.59
N PHE A 83 -0.86 0.92 -11.36
CA PHE A 83 -1.82 1.00 -12.47
C PHE A 83 -1.56 -0.06 -13.54
N ARG A 84 -0.30 -0.23 -13.96
CA ARG A 84 0.07 -1.25 -14.95
C ARG A 84 -0.22 -2.65 -14.44
N ALA A 85 0.10 -2.95 -13.18
CA ALA A 85 -0.20 -4.23 -12.56
C ALA A 85 -1.71 -4.51 -12.50
N ALA A 86 -2.52 -3.49 -12.16
CA ALA A 86 -3.97 -3.62 -12.13
C ALA A 86 -4.54 -3.96 -13.53
N LEU A 87 -4.03 -3.35 -14.59
CA LEU A 87 -4.42 -3.68 -15.97
C LEU A 87 -3.91 -5.05 -16.42
N GLU A 88 -2.61 -5.33 -16.22
CA GLU A 88 -1.96 -6.56 -16.66
C GLU A 88 -2.57 -7.80 -16.00
N TRP A 89 -2.98 -7.67 -14.75
CA TRP A 89 -3.57 -8.77 -13.99
C TRP A 89 -5.09 -8.72 -13.97
N GLU A 90 -5.74 -7.83 -14.73
CA GLU A 90 -7.20 -7.72 -14.81
C GLU A 90 -7.83 -7.61 -13.40
N ALA A 91 -7.26 -6.75 -12.56
CA ALA A 91 -7.74 -6.56 -11.20
C ALA A 91 -9.04 -5.74 -11.19
N ASP A 92 -10.02 -6.19 -10.42
CA ASP A 92 -11.26 -5.46 -10.19
C ASP A 92 -11.09 -4.34 -9.15
N VAL A 93 -10.12 -4.52 -8.24
CA VAL A 93 -9.92 -3.65 -7.08
C VAL A 93 -8.47 -3.68 -6.57
N VAL A 94 -8.00 -2.53 -6.10
CA VAL A 94 -6.71 -2.39 -5.41
C VAL A 94 -6.95 -1.93 -3.97
N TYR A 95 -6.35 -2.66 -3.03
CA TYR A 95 -6.44 -2.43 -1.58
C TYR A 95 -5.11 -1.92 -1.05
N TRP A 96 -5.16 -0.92 -0.16
CA TRP A 96 -3.97 -0.48 0.59
C TRP A 96 -4.32 0.25 1.88
N ASN A 97 -3.36 0.36 2.79
CA ASN A 97 -3.54 1.11 4.03
C ASN A 97 -3.18 2.60 3.88
N ARG A 98 -3.94 3.51 4.48
CA ARG A 98 -3.69 4.94 4.33
C ARG A 98 -2.41 5.38 5.03
N ASP A 99 -1.84 6.43 4.48
CA ASP A 99 -0.64 7.08 4.94
C ASP A 99 -0.87 8.58 4.99
N CYS A 100 -0.51 9.23 6.10
CA CYS A 100 -0.79 10.64 6.32
C CYS A 100 0.29 11.59 5.78
N GLU A 101 1.40 11.07 5.26
CA GLU A 101 2.44 11.92 4.68
C GLU A 101 1.96 12.63 3.40
N PRO A 102 2.26 13.93 3.21
CA PRO A 102 1.80 14.69 2.05
C PRO A 102 2.14 14.05 0.69
N ARG A 103 3.35 13.48 0.56
CA ARG A 103 3.76 12.77 -0.67
C ARG A 103 2.95 11.49 -0.88
N ALA A 104 2.64 10.76 0.19
CA ALA A 104 1.85 9.54 0.13
C ALA A 104 0.40 9.84 -0.23
N LEU A 105 -0.20 10.90 0.32
CA LEU A 105 -1.54 11.36 -0.04
C LEU A 105 -1.63 11.75 -1.51
N ALA A 106 -0.67 12.53 -2.02
CA ALA A 106 -0.64 12.93 -3.43
C ALA A 106 -0.49 11.72 -4.37
N ARG A 107 0.37 10.76 -4.01
CA ARG A 107 0.52 9.50 -4.74
C ARG A 107 -0.76 8.67 -4.73
N ASP A 108 -1.38 8.50 -3.56
CA ASP A 108 -2.58 7.68 -3.41
C ASP A 108 -3.75 8.27 -4.20
N LEU A 109 -3.89 9.60 -4.22
CA LEU A 109 -4.87 10.29 -5.06
C LEU A 109 -4.62 10.03 -6.55
N ALA A 110 -3.38 10.15 -7.01
CA ALA A 110 -3.02 9.89 -8.40
C ALA A 110 -3.30 8.44 -8.82
N VAL A 111 -3.05 7.46 -7.93
CA VAL A 111 -3.40 6.06 -8.16
C VAL A 111 -4.91 5.89 -8.26
N GLN A 112 -5.67 6.46 -7.32
CA GLN A 112 -7.14 6.39 -7.32
C GLN A 112 -7.75 6.96 -8.60
N GLU A 113 -7.30 8.13 -9.04
CA GLU A 113 -7.77 8.78 -10.27
C GLU A 113 -7.50 7.91 -11.50
N ARG A 114 -6.30 7.33 -11.59
CA ARG A 114 -5.91 6.45 -12.70
C ARG A 114 -6.74 5.17 -12.74
N LEU A 115 -6.91 4.51 -11.60
CA LEU A 115 -7.72 3.29 -11.50
C LEU A 115 -9.19 3.56 -11.85
N ALA A 116 -9.75 4.67 -11.38
CA ALA A 116 -11.13 5.04 -11.63
C ALA A 116 -11.43 5.28 -13.12
N GLN A 117 -10.47 5.76 -13.91
CA GLN A 117 -10.61 5.94 -15.37
C GLN A 117 -10.84 4.61 -16.10
N GLU A 118 -10.36 3.50 -15.55
CA GLU A 118 -10.49 2.15 -16.10
C GLU A 118 -11.58 1.33 -15.38
N GLY A 119 -12.35 1.97 -14.48
CA GLY A 119 -13.40 1.29 -13.71
C GLY A 119 -12.88 0.34 -12.61
N ILE A 120 -11.60 0.42 -12.26
CA ILE A 120 -10.99 -0.40 -11.20
C ILE A 120 -11.20 0.29 -9.85
N ALA A 121 -11.73 -0.44 -8.87
CA ALA A 121 -12.01 0.13 -7.56
C ALA A 121 -10.73 0.33 -6.72
N ALA A 122 -10.75 1.33 -5.86
CA ALA A 122 -9.70 1.57 -4.87
C ALA A 122 -10.31 1.55 -3.46
N LYS A 123 -9.82 0.67 -2.59
CA LYS A 123 -10.28 0.56 -1.20
C LYS A 123 -9.12 0.82 -0.24
N THR A 124 -9.33 1.75 0.70
CA THR A 124 -8.27 2.17 1.64
C THR A 124 -8.71 2.07 3.09
N PHE A 125 -7.76 1.75 3.98
CA PHE A 125 -8.06 1.46 5.39
C PHE A 125 -7.13 2.21 6.34
N LYS A 126 -7.59 2.49 7.55
CA LYS A 126 -6.77 3.05 8.63
C LYS A 126 -5.82 1.96 9.14
N ASP A 127 -4.54 2.29 9.34
CA ASP A 127 -3.55 1.30 9.80
C ASP A 127 -2.43 1.93 10.65
N HIS A 128 -1.65 2.85 10.08
CA HIS A 128 -0.43 3.36 10.71
C HIS A 128 -0.65 4.20 11.98
N VAL A 129 -1.90 4.58 12.27
CA VAL A 129 -2.26 5.43 13.40
C VAL A 129 -3.44 4.84 14.15
N VAL A 130 -3.42 4.98 15.48
CA VAL A 130 -4.55 4.58 16.34
C VAL A 130 -5.79 5.43 16.00
N PHE A 131 -5.57 6.73 15.80
CA PHE A 131 -6.57 7.70 15.40
C PHE A 131 -6.10 8.46 14.17
N GLU A 132 -6.95 8.55 13.15
CA GLU A 132 -6.76 9.40 11.98
C GLU A 132 -6.83 10.87 12.38
N ALA A 133 -6.28 11.75 11.54
CA ALA A 133 -6.30 13.19 11.80
C ALA A 133 -7.73 13.74 11.99
N ALA A 134 -8.72 13.14 11.33
CA ALA A 134 -10.12 13.50 11.47
C ALA A 134 -10.76 13.01 12.78
N GLU A 135 -10.15 12.06 13.50
CA GLU A 135 -10.67 11.51 14.76
C GLU A 135 -10.15 12.29 15.99
N VAL A 136 -9.06 13.04 15.85
CA VAL A 136 -8.47 13.84 16.94
C VAL A 136 -8.20 15.25 16.44
N HIS A 137 -9.09 16.16 16.79
CA HIS A 137 -8.99 17.58 16.42
C HIS A 137 -9.37 18.48 17.60
N GLY A 138 -8.91 19.73 17.55
CA GLY A 138 -9.37 20.78 18.46
C GLY A 138 -10.83 21.12 18.24
N ALA A 139 -11.42 21.94 19.11
CA ALA A 139 -12.82 22.34 19.01
C ALA A 139 -13.18 23.02 17.68
N THR A 140 -12.20 23.58 16.98
CA THR A 140 -12.35 24.26 15.67
C THR A 140 -12.15 23.34 14.47
N GLY A 141 -11.85 22.04 14.68
CA GLY A 141 -11.51 21.09 13.60
C GLY A 141 -10.04 21.12 13.17
N GLU A 142 -9.24 22.05 13.70
CA GLU A 142 -7.80 22.15 13.45
C GLU A 142 -7.00 21.16 14.31
N PRO A 143 -5.77 20.78 13.92
CA PRO A 143 -4.89 19.98 14.76
C PRO A 143 -4.69 20.61 16.14
N MET A 144 -4.74 19.79 17.20
CA MET A 144 -4.47 20.29 18.55
C MET A 144 -3.03 20.80 18.64
N GLN A 145 -2.87 22.07 19.03
CA GLN A 145 -1.56 22.67 19.32
C GLN A 145 -1.40 22.82 20.84
N ARG A 146 -0.16 22.76 21.32
CA ARG A 146 0.17 22.95 22.75
C ARG A 146 0.05 24.40 23.17
#